data_AF-A0A376KSR4-F1
#
_entry.id   AF-A0A376KSR4-F1
#
_cell.length_a   1.000
_cell.length_b   1.000
_cell.length_c   1.000
_cell.angle_alpha   90.00
_cell.angle_beta   90.00
_cell.angle_gamma   90.00
#
_symmetry.space_group_name_H-M   'P 1'
#
loop_
_entity.id
_entity.type
_entity.pdbx_description
1 polymer ?
#
loop_
_entity_poly.entity_id
_entity_poly.type
_entity_poly.pdbx_seq_one_letter_code
_entity_poly.pdbx_strand_id
1 'polypeptide(L)'
;MDHGEVVQQGNPLTMLTRPANDFVRQFFGRSELGVRLLSLRSVADYVRREERAEGEALAEEMTLRDALSLFVARGCEVLPVMNTQGQPCGTLHFQDLLEEA
;
A
#
# COMPACT_ATOMS: atom_id res chain seq x y z
N MET A 1 -18.55 -6.05 -9.28
CA MET A 1 -19.65 -6.93 -9.74
C MET A 1 -20.60 -6.07 -10.53
N ASP A 2 -20.87 -6.45 -11.77
CA ASP A 2 -21.87 -5.79 -12.62
C ASP A 2 -22.91 -6.87 -12.98
N HIS A 3 -24.19 -6.58 -12.80
CA HIS A 3 -25.29 -7.54 -13.00
C HIS A 3 -25.17 -8.93 -12.34
N GLY A 4 -24.40 -9.06 -11.25
CA GLY A 4 -24.25 -10.32 -10.51
C GLY A 4 -23.11 -11.22 -11.00
N GLU A 5 -22.34 -10.79 -12.00
CA GLU A 5 -21.13 -11.48 -12.44
C GLU A 5 -19.87 -10.84 -11.83
N VAL A 6 -18.89 -11.69 -11.54
CA VAL A 6 -17.58 -11.26 -11.03
C VAL A 6 -16.75 -10.72 -12.19
N VAL A 7 -16.73 -9.39 -12.31
CA VAL A 7 -16.09 -8.66 -13.41
C VAL A 7 -14.56 -8.80 -13.45
N GLN A 8 -13.91 -8.89 -12.30
CA GLN A 8 -12.47 -9.11 -12.20
C GLN A 8 -12.12 -9.66 -10.81
N GLN A 9 -11.27 -10.69 -10.76
CA GLN A 9 -10.63 -11.19 -9.54
C GLN A 9 -9.11 -11.16 -9.72
N GLY A 10 -8.38 -10.82 -8.66
CA GLY A 10 -6.93 -10.71 -8.69
C GLY A 10 -6.42 -9.93 -7.48
N ASN A 11 -5.10 -9.83 -7.32
CA ASN A 11 -4.53 -9.00 -6.27
C ASN A 11 -4.90 -7.50 -6.50
N PRO A 12 -4.98 -6.67 -5.44
CA PRO A 12 -5.35 -5.26 -5.56
C PRO A 12 -4.48 -4.47 -6.55
N LEU A 13 -3.19 -4.84 -6.66
CA LEU A 13 -2.24 -4.26 -7.62
C LEU A 13 -2.68 -4.49 -9.09
N THR A 14 -3.22 -5.67 -9.41
CA THR A 14 -3.68 -6.03 -10.76
C THR A 14 -5.00 -5.34 -11.09
N MET A 15 -5.88 -5.17 -10.10
CA MET A 15 -7.12 -4.40 -10.26
C MET A 15 -6.87 -2.91 -10.52
N LEU A 16 -5.77 -2.36 -9.98
CA LEU A 16 -5.36 -0.97 -10.15
C LEU A 16 -4.60 -0.70 -11.45
N THR A 17 -3.71 -1.62 -11.86
CA THR A 17 -2.82 -1.40 -13.02
C THR A 17 -3.44 -1.84 -14.35
N ARG A 18 -4.44 -2.72 -14.33
CA ARG A 18 -5.13 -3.23 -15.53
C ARG A 18 -6.63 -3.42 -15.27
N PRO A 19 -7.43 -2.33 -15.27
CA PRO A 19 -8.86 -2.43 -15.05
C PRO A 19 -9.56 -3.10 -16.25
N ALA A 20 -10.40 -4.10 -15.96
CA ALA A 20 -11.04 -4.92 -16.99
C ALA A 20 -12.12 -4.18 -17.82
N ASN A 21 -12.82 -3.18 -17.26
CA ASN A 21 -13.84 -2.41 -17.99
C ASN A 21 -14.16 -1.03 -17.36
N ASP A 22 -15.00 -0.24 -18.05
CA ASP A 22 -15.40 1.10 -17.61
C ASP A 22 -16.21 1.11 -16.30
N PHE A 23 -16.87 0.00 -15.94
CA PHE A 23 -17.49 -0.18 -14.63
C PHE A 23 -16.43 -0.32 -13.51
N VAL A 24 -15.34 -1.06 -13.73
CA VAL A 24 -14.19 -1.10 -12.81
C VAL A 24 -13.57 0.30 -12.67
N ARG A 25 -13.45 1.05 -13.77
CA ARG A 25 -12.96 2.45 -13.76
C ARG A 25 -13.90 3.40 -13.01
N GLN A 26 -15.22 3.27 -13.16
CA GLN A 26 -16.22 4.09 -12.44
C GLN A 26 -16.45 3.65 -10.99
N PHE A 27 -16.20 2.40 -10.64
CA PHE A 27 -16.13 1.94 -9.25
C PHE A 27 -14.95 2.62 -8.53
N PHE A 28 -13.82 2.78 -9.22
CA PHE A 28 -12.77 3.72 -8.83
C PHE A 28 -13.15 5.21 -9.05
N GLY A 29 -14.42 5.56 -9.28
CA GLY A 29 -14.93 6.94 -9.31
C GLY A 29 -15.52 7.41 -7.97
N ARG A 30 -15.74 6.48 -7.03
CA ARG A 30 -15.90 6.74 -5.57
C ARG A 30 -14.64 6.32 -4.78
N SER A 31 -13.54 6.08 -5.50
CA SER A 31 -12.27 5.40 -5.18
C SER A 31 -11.43 5.92 -4.03
N GLU A 32 -11.46 7.21 -3.73
CA GLU A 32 -10.39 7.75 -2.90
C GLU A 32 -10.51 7.34 -1.43
N LEU A 33 -11.64 6.78 -0.98
CA LEU A 33 -11.82 6.52 0.45
C LEU A 33 -10.78 5.53 1.01
N GLY A 34 -10.48 4.44 0.31
CA GLY A 34 -9.44 3.49 0.74
C GLY A 34 -8.05 4.10 0.77
N VAL A 35 -7.69 4.87 -0.27
CA VAL A 35 -6.39 5.56 -0.34
C VAL A 35 -6.32 6.75 0.65
N ARG A 36 -7.44 7.43 0.91
CA ARG A 36 -7.55 8.49 1.93
C ARG A 36 -7.43 7.94 3.34
N LEU A 37 -7.95 6.73 3.62
CA LEU A 37 -7.73 6.06 4.90
C LEU A 37 -6.24 5.74 5.10
N LEU A 38 -5.52 5.37 4.04
CA LEU A 38 -4.05 5.22 4.12
C LEU A 38 -3.34 6.54 4.45
N SER A 39 -3.89 7.69 4.08
CA SER A 39 -3.35 9.00 4.48
C SER A 39 -3.52 9.29 5.98
N LEU A 40 -4.40 8.57 6.68
CA LEU A 40 -4.64 8.74 8.12
C LEU A 40 -3.79 7.79 8.99
N ARG A 41 -3.10 6.84 8.36
CA ARG A 41 -2.31 5.79 9.04
C ARG A 41 -0.83 6.03 8.81
N SER A 42 -0.03 5.73 9.83
CA SER A 42 1.42 5.88 9.80
C SER A 42 2.10 4.57 9.42
N VAL A 43 3.26 4.65 8.77
CA VAL A 43 4.15 3.50 8.55
C VAL A 43 4.48 2.83 9.89
N ALA A 44 4.75 3.62 10.93
CA ALA A 44 5.11 3.16 12.28
C ALA A 44 4.16 2.08 12.85
N ASP A 45 2.88 2.13 12.51
CA ASP A 45 1.85 1.24 13.05
C ASP A 45 1.92 -0.18 12.45
N TYR A 46 2.57 -0.33 11.29
CA TYR A 46 2.62 -1.57 10.50
C TYR A 46 4.06 -2.09 10.30
N VAL A 47 5.04 -1.53 11.02
CA VAL A 47 6.44 -1.95 10.91
C VAL A 47 6.66 -3.31 11.55
N ARG A 48 7.24 -4.24 10.79
CA ARG A 48 7.76 -5.51 11.30
C ARG A 48 9.18 -5.31 11.82
N ARG A 49 9.32 -5.20 13.15
CA ARG A 49 10.59 -4.81 13.81
C ARG A 49 11.67 -5.90 13.80
N GLU A 50 11.28 -7.16 13.63
CA GLU A 50 12.23 -8.29 13.61
C GLU A 50 12.88 -8.51 12.25
N GLU A 51 12.34 -7.88 11.19
CA GLU A 51 12.79 -8.04 9.82
C GLU A 51 13.74 -6.91 9.38
N ARG A 52 14.64 -7.23 8.45
CA ARG A 52 15.53 -6.25 7.81
C ARG A 52 15.49 -6.45 6.30
N ALA A 53 15.42 -5.34 5.58
CA ALA A 53 15.52 -5.29 4.12
C ALA A 53 16.63 -4.33 3.70
N GLU A 54 17.16 -4.54 2.51
CA GLU A 54 18.10 -3.61 1.89
C GLU A 54 17.36 -2.58 1.04
N GLY A 55 18.03 -1.46 0.76
CA GLY A 55 17.53 -0.40 -0.10
C GLY A 55 17.22 0.90 0.62
N GLU A 56 16.54 1.79 -0.08
CA GLU A 56 16.20 3.12 0.42
C GLU A 56 15.02 3.04 1.42
N ALA A 57 15.28 3.45 2.66
CA ALA A 57 14.30 3.31 3.73
C ALA A 57 13.18 4.34 3.67
N LEU A 58 12.01 3.92 4.14
CA LEU A 58 10.89 4.78 4.50
C LEU A 58 11.14 5.42 5.86
N ALA A 59 10.65 6.64 6.06
CA ALA A 59 10.56 7.21 7.40
C ALA A 59 9.33 6.63 8.12
N GLU A 60 9.46 6.29 9.40
CA GLU A 60 8.37 5.68 10.18
C GLU A 60 7.16 6.61 10.34
N GLU A 61 7.37 7.93 10.28
CA GLU A 61 6.33 8.96 10.34
C GLU A 61 5.61 9.22 9.01
N MET A 62 6.03 8.56 7.94
CA MET A 62 5.42 8.68 6.63
C MET A 62 3.99 8.10 6.65
N THR A 63 3.09 8.66 5.86
CA THR A 63 1.75 8.07 5.69
C THR A 63 1.81 6.78 4.88
N LEU A 64 0.88 5.85 5.11
CA LEU A 64 0.79 4.64 4.28
C LEU A 64 0.49 4.97 2.81
N ARG A 65 -0.14 6.11 2.51
CA ARG A 65 -0.36 6.58 1.14
C ARG A 65 0.95 6.90 0.43
N ASP A 66 1.85 7.61 1.10
CA ASP A 66 3.13 7.99 0.50
C ASP A 66 4.03 6.75 0.37
N ALA A 67 4.00 5.85 1.36
CA ALA A 67 4.65 4.54 1.28
C ALA A 67 4.12 3.70 0.10
N LEU A 68 2.81 3.67 -0.14
CA LEU A 68 2.19 3.01 -1.30
C LEU A 68 2.76 3.54 -2.62
N SER A 69 2.93 4.86 -2.71
CA SER A 69 3.50 5.50 -3.90
C SER A 69 4.94 5.03 -4.15
N LEU A 70 5.73 4.85 -3.08
CA LEU A 70 7.09 4.34 -3.16
C LEU A 70 7.16 2.85 -3.51
N PHE A 71 6.26 2.01 -2.99
CA PHE A 71 6.17 0.61 -3.42
C PHE A 71 5.90 0.48 -4.92
N VAL A 72 4.95 1.26 -5.45
CA VAL A 72 4.61 1.26 -6.88
C VAL A 72 5.74 1.82 -7.73
N ALA A 73 6.36 2.92 -7.31
CA ALA A 73 7.45 3.56 -8.05
C ALA A 73 8.70 2.67 -8.12
N ARG A 74 9.00 1.93 -7.05
CA ARG A 74 10.17 1.05 -6.94
C ARG A 74 9.88 -0.38 -7.42
N GLY A 75 8.61 -0.75 -7.63
CA GLY A 75 8.21 -2.08 -8.07
C GLY A 75 8.59 -3.18 -7.07
N CYS A 76 8.54 -2.87 -5.78
CA CYS A 76 8.96 -3.75 -4.69
C CYS A 76 7.79 -4.04 -3.74
N GLU A 77 7.88 -5.13 -2.99
CA GLU A 77 6.85 -5.56 -2.04
C GLU A 77 7.28 -5.35 -0.57
N VAL A 78 8.57 -5.11 -0.32
CA VAL A 78 9.14 -4.89 1.02
C VAL A 78 10.07 -3.69 0.96
N LEU A 79 9.93 -2.78 1.92
CA LEU A 79 10.77 -1.60 2.06
C LEU A 79 11.31 -1.50 3.49
N PRO A 80 12.62 -1.18 3.68
CA PRO A 80 13.15 -0.92 5.01
C PRO A 80 12.53 0.34 5.61
N VAL A 81 12.47 0.42 6.93
CA VAL A 81 11.95 1.59 7.67
C VAL A 81 13.01 2.10 8.63
N MET A 82 13.17 3.43 8.67
CA MET A 82 13.99 4.15 9.62
C MET A 82 13.11 4.88 10.62
N ASN A 83 13.55 4.89 11.87
CA ASN A 83 12.92 5.69 12.90
C ASN A 83 13.32 7.18 12.79
N THR A 84 12.67 8.00 13.60
CA THR A 84 12.96 9.44 13.75
C THR A 84 14.40 9.75 14.20
N GLN A 85 15.15 8.78 14.70
CA GLN A 85 16.57 8.91 15.06
C GLN A 85 17.52 8.52 13.91
N GLY A 86 16.99 8.20 12.72
CA GLY A 86 17.75 7.75 11.56
C GLY A 86 18.28 6.32 11.67
N GLN A 87 17.74 5.52 12.59
CA GLN A 87 18.14 4.13 12.78
C GLN A 87 17.15 3.18 12.09
N PRO A 88 17.61 2.12 11.42
CA PRO A 88 16.73 1.08 10.90
C PRO A 88 15.89 0.47 12.02
N CYS A 89 14.57 0.50 11.88
CA CYS A 89 13.62 0.03 12.90
C CYS A 89 12.73 -1.14 12.44
N GLY A 90 12.86 -1.57 11.18
CA GLY A 90 12.20 -2.76 10.65
C GLY A 90 11.93 -2.68 9.16
N THR A 91 10.90 -3.37 8.70
CA THR A 91 10.41 -3.33 7.32
C THR A 91 8.90 -3.12 7.25
N LEU A 92 8.44 -2.47 6.20
CA LEU A 92 7.03 -2.40 5.82
C LEU A 92 6.81 -3.33 4.63
N HIS A 93 5.74 -4.13 4.67
CA HIS A 93 5.33 -4.96 3.54
C HIS A 93 4.12 -4.35 2.85
N PHE A 94 4.05 -4.49 1.52
CA PHE A 94 2.93 -3.99 0.72
C PHE A 94 1.60 -4.60 1.15
N GLN A 95 1.60 -5.88 1.55
CA GLN A 95 0.39 -6.56 2.03
C GLN A 95 -0.17 -5.96 3.32
N ASP A 96 0.69 -5.41 4.18
CA ASP A 96 0.30 -4.86 5.49
C ASP A 96 -0.53 -3.56 5.32
N LEU A 97 -0.44 -2.90 4.17
CA LEU A 97 -1.27 -1.73 3.84
C LEU A 97 -2.77 -2.10 3.70
N LEU A 98 -3.06 -3.37 3.44
CA LEU A 98 -4.40 -3.90 3.21
C LEU A 98 -5.04 -4.45 4.48
N GLU A 99 -4.29 -4.60 5.57
CA GLU A 99 -4.81 -5.06 6.85
C GLU A 99 -5.59 -3.94 7.55
N GLU A 100 -6.68 -4.30 8.22
CA GLU A 100 -7.37 -3.43 9.19
C GLU A 100 -6.62 -3.55 10.52
N ALA A 101 -6.13 -2.43 11.07
CA ALA A 101 -5.49 -2.38 12.39
C ALA A 101 -6.45 -2.72 13.53
#